data_AF-D3BHH8-F1
#
_entry.id   AF-D3BHH8-F1
#
_cell.length_a   1.000
_cell.length_b   1.000
_cell.length_c   1.000
_cell.angle_alpha   90.00
_cell.angle_beta   90.00
_cell.angle_gamma   90.00
#
_symmetry.space_group_name_H-M   'P 1'
#
loop_
_entity.id
_entity.type
_entity.pdbx_description
1 polymer ?
#
loop_
_entity_poly.entity_id
_entity_poly.type
_entity_poly.pdbx_seq_one_letter_code
_entity_poly.pdbx_strand_id
1 'polypeptide(L)'
;MRIAIETKLLILFILIYPSNVIESVNILSWSGISWWGLGERPYRYPSYLGQTVDSEKECKYECGHYKEKSKLHDSQIVLFEGQPLSSLYYNYLSKPPEFPQKEVGQFFLNFGFEHDIYFPITTEQRFLDHIDYQMTFKNSSDIPITFACLWGTYDSGRGLESFSTFNNTLPFSKKKKSIAMVTYNCEQGGAYYRNAYVRDLMSSYKVESFGQCMNNAQLDPEDVMPIGVWKNIGMAMRYKTQAIKKHLFVVAFENNNFTDYVSEKVYTALLAGTVPVYMGADNIDKYVPEKSIIKTSDFQSPFKVAEYLNYLTNNETAYNEYFEWKKKPLPEHFVDKYNKCVFYTGECRLCTLVTERIINDAKVAIQNDKFRVDFGEPWDAIQHIRALHLSSESNSCVNIGHSTTAKRSIENEFTFETWLLPDTVRSHSIINLGDGFLEANIVKIGKRMFFEVCMNHKTDCITTDRTFEIQWKHFAFTMKFDEKSQTSEINLYVNGMQDAKKIWPGFIKKKDLKINVGCTKDNIFSGMLDDVTLWSRVLTEREISKSMFKKFRGDDEGLLLYMTFNGGTIVDYSVNKLDIGSKNAQVIDIKHKNLDLNCC
;
A
#
# COMPACT_ATOMS: atom_id res chain seq x y z
N MET A 1 29.90 -54.16 -18.82
CA MET A 1 30.34 -52.93 -19.54
C MET A 1 29.37 -51.83 -19.16
N ARG A 2 29.87 -50.78 -18.51
CA ARG A 2 29.11 -49.69 -17.88
C ARG A 2 28.47 -48.78 -18.95
N ILE A 3 27.23 -48.37 -18.75
CA ILE A 3 26.70 -47.12 -19.33
C ILE A 3 26.57 -46.15 -18.15
N ALA A 4 27.28 -45.04 -18.25
CA ALA A 4 27.51 -44.10 -17.18
C ALA A 4 26.34 -43.14 -17.00
N ILE A 5 26.05 -42.91 -15.72
CA ILE A 5 25.16 -41.93 -15.12
C ILE A 5 25.82 -40.55 -15.23
N GLU A 6 25.10 -39.54 -15.73
CA GLU A 6 25.30 -38.15 -15.30
C GLU A 6 23.96 -37.54 -14.87
N THR A 7 23.78 -37.57 -13.55
CA THR A 7 22.80 -36.85 -12.75
C THR A 7 23.24 -35.38 -12.63
N LYS A 8 22.36 -34.40 -12.88
CA LYS A 8 22.43 -33.06 -12.24
C LYS A 8 21.07 -32.34 -12.27
N LEU A 9 20.50 -32.23 -11.06
CA LEU A 9 19.45 -31.32 -10.58
C LEU A 9 18.11 -31.27 -11.35
N LEU A 10 17.33 -32.34 -11.19
CA LEU A 10 15.88 -32.26 -11.07
C LEU A 10 15.53 -32.46 -9.58
N ILE A 11 15.72 -31.42 -8.76
CA ILE A 11 15.32 -31.44 -7.34
C ILE A 11 14.02 -30.65 -7.22
N LEU A 12 12.96 -31.39 -6.89
CA LEU A 12 11.70 -30.99 -6.25
C LEU A 12 10.98 -29.77 -6.85
N PHE A 13 9.78 -30.00 -7.42
CA PHE A 13 8.61 -29.28 -6.91
C PHE A 13 7.25 -29.90 -7.24
N ILE A 14 7.13 -30.94 -8.08
CA ILE A 14 5.80 -31.49 -8.41
C ILE A 14 5.89 -33.01 -8.56
N LEU A 15 5.49 -33.75 -7.51
CA LEU A 15 4.85 -35.08 -7.52
C LEU A 15 4.73 -35.71 -6.11
N ILE A 16 4.42 -34.91 -5.07
CA ILE A 16 3.92 -35.39 -3.77
C ILE A 16 2.88 -34.37 -3.28
N TYR A 17 1.59 -34.62 -3.51
CA TYR A 17 0.49 -33.92 -2.83
C TYR A 17 -0.34 -34.92 -2.03
N PRO A 18 0.07 -35.29 -0.81
CA PRO A 18 -0.84 -35.59 0.27
C PRO A 18 -1.20 -34.23 0.86
N SER A 19 -2.25 -33.54 0.40
CA SER A 19 -2.79 -32.36 1.11
C SER A 19 -1.72 -31.45 1.73
N ASN A 20 -0.78 -30.87 0.95
CA ASN A 20 0.21 -29.97 1.52
C ASN A 20 -0.54 -28.74 2.05
N VAL A 21 -0.67 -28.67 3.37
CA VAL A 21 -1.19 -27.51 4.09
C VAL A 21 -0.21 -26.38 3.79
N ILE A 22 -0.69 -25.24 3.27
CA ILE A 22 0.13 -24.04 3.26
C ILE A 22 0.33 -23.64 4.72
N GLU A 23 1.50 -23.92 5.26
CA GLU A 23 1.83 -23.69 6.66
C GLU A 23 2.45 -22.30 6.88
N SER A 24 2.93 -21.64 5.82
CA SER A 24 3.55 -20.32 5.90
C SER A 24 3.38 -19.45 4.65
N VAL A 25 3.46 -18.12 4.83
CA VAL A 25 3.52 -17.12 3.75
C VAL A 25 4.62 -16.10 4.00
N ASN A 26 5.18 -15.55 2.93
CA ASN A 26 6.25 -14.56 2.98
C ASN A 26 5.73 -13.14 2.71
N ILE A 27 6.11 -12.21 3.59
CA ILE A 27 5.81 -10.78 3.51
C ILE A 27 7.09 -10.00 3.22
N LEU A 28 7.12 -9.25 2.13
CA LEU A 28 8.15 -8.26 1.84
C LEU A 28 7.69 -6.88 2.30
N SER A 29 8.42 -6.26 3.21
CA SER A 29 8.31 -4.82 3.48
C SER A 29 8.99 -4.05 2.34
N TRP A 30 8.21 -3.44 1.45
CA TRP A 30 8.73 -2.86 0.20
C TRP A 30 9.79 -1.78 0.42
N SER A 31 9.60 -0.94 1.43
CA SER A 31 10.54 0.12 1.78
C SER A 31 11.70 -0.35 2.68
N GLY A 32 11.83 -1.67 2.89
CA GLY A 32 12.92 -2.32 3.62
C GLY A 32 12.93 -2.13 5.13
N ILE A 33 12.07 -1.28 5.66
CA ILE A 33 11.85 -1.16 7.10
C ILE A 33 10.38 -0.91 7.35
N SER A 34 9.87 -1.49 8.44
CA SER A 34 8.64 -1.02 9.04
C SER A 34 9.00 -0.13 10.21
N TRP A 35 8.45 1.10 10.26
CA TRP A 35 8.78 2.04 11.35
C TRP A 35 8.35 1.51 12.72
N TRP A 36 7.40 0.56 12.75
CA TRP A 36 6.93 -0.12 13.98
C TRP A 36 7.62 -1.43 14.29
N GLY A 37 8.52 -1.88 13.42
CA GLY A 37 9.19 -3.17 13.58
C GLY A 37 8.31 -4.37 13.23
N LEU A 38 7.29 -4.22 12.38
CA LEU A 38 6.60 -5.37 11.82
C LEU A 38 7.62 -6.33 11.17
N GLY A 39 7.53 -7.62 11.51
CA GLY A 39 8.45 -8.64 11.03
C GLY A 39 9.79 -8.73 11.76
N GLU A 40 10.03 -7.93 12.81
CA GLU A 40 11.21 -8.07 13.66
C GLU A 40 10.99 -9.13 14.75
N ARG A 41 11.87 -10.14 14.83
CA ARG A 41 11.70 -11.29 15.73
C ARG A 41 12.85 -11.52 16.74
N PRO A 42 12.52 -11.70 18.04
CA PRO A 42 11.27 -11.25 18.67
C PRO A 42 11.09 -9.73 18.45
N TYR A 43 9.94 -9.15 18.80
CA TYR A 43 9.87 -7.70 19.00
C TYR A 43 10.85 -7.35 20.12
N ARG A 44 12.09 -7.01 19.76
CA ARG A 44 13.18 -6.86 20.72
C ARG A 44 13.04 -5.52 21.43
N TYR A 45 13.32 -5.55 22.72
CA TYR A 45 13.45 -4.32 23.49
C TYR A 45 14.54 -3.41 22.91
N PRO A 46 14.30 -2.10 22.92
CA PRO A 46 13.01 -1.44 23.13
C PRO A 46 12.22 -1.32 21.83
N SER A 47 11.14 -2.09 21.68
CA SER A 47 10.13 -1.78 20.68
C SER A 47 9.35 -0.53 21.10
N TYR A 48 8.64 0.11 20.17
CA TYR A 48 7.86 1.31 20.44
C TYR A 48 6.83 1.11 21.57
N LEU A 49 6.34 -0.12 21.74
CA LEU A 49 5.41 -0.50 22.80
C LEU A 49 6.02 -0.41 24.21
N GLY A 50 7.35 -0.42 24.33
CA GLY A 50 8.02 -0.50 25.63
C GLY A 50 7.94 -1.84 26.28
N GLN A 51 7.67 -2.89 25.48
CA GLN A 51 7.86 -4.26 25.90
C GLN A 51 8.34 -5.30 24.88
N THR A 52 8.85 -6.45 25.39
CA THR A 52 8.98 -7.68 24.62
C THR A 52 7.59 -8.26 24.47
N VAL A 53 7.23 -8.54 23.23
CA VAL A 53 6.03 -9.28 22.88
C VAL A 53 6.45 -10.49 22.07
N ASP A 54 5.93 -11.65 22.45
CA ASP A 54 6.00 -12.87 21.66
C ASP A 54 4.64 -13.02 20.96
N SER A 55 4.52 -12.42 19.77
CA SER A 55 3.27 -12.33 19.00
C SER A 55 2.85 -13.67 18.36
N GLU A 56 3.70 -14.71 18.44
CA GLU A 56 3.50 -15.96 17.69
C GLU A 56 3.00 -17.14 18.49
N LYS A 57 2.91 -17.05 19.83
CA LYS A 57 2.64 -18.25 20.65
C LYS A 57 1.34 -19.01 20.31
N GLU A 58 0.44 -18.42 19.52
CA GLU A 58 -0.85 -19.02 19.15
C GLU A 58 -1.28 -18.74 17.69
N CYS A 59 -0.36 -18.38 16.77
CA CYS A 59 -0.79 -18.14 15.39
C CYS A 59 -1.03 -19.44 14.60
N LYS A 60 -2.13 -19.48 13.83
CA LYS A 60 -2.51 -20.65 13.02
C LYS A 60 -1.53 -20.93 11.87
N TYR A 61 -0.91 -19.90 11.33
CA TYR A 61 0.01 -19.96 10.19
C TYR A 61 1.27 -19.14 10.47
N GLU A 62 2.41 -19.55 9.95
CA GLU A 62 3.66 -18.81 10.08
C GLU A 62 3.78 -17.70 9.02
N CYS A 63 4.48 -16.61 9.36
CA CYS A 63 4.81 -15.54 8.42
C CYS A 63 6.32 -15.29 8.35
N GLY A 64 6.92 -15.53 7.19
CA GLY A 64 8.26 -15.05 6.89
C GLY A 64 8.26 -13.55 6.59
N HIS A 65 9.28 -12.83 7.06
CA HIS A 65 9.42 -11.40 6.76
C HIS A 65 10.73 -11.10 6.08
N TYR A 66 10.64 -10.31 5.01
CA TYR A 66 11.77 -9.84 4.24
C TYR A 66 11.77 -8.32 4.16
N LYS A 67 12.99 -7.78 4.12
CA LYS A 67 13.27 -6.34 3.95
C LYS A 67 14.03 -6.06 2.65
N GLU A 68 14.57 -7.09 2.03
CA GLU A 68 15.40 -6.98 0.83
C GLU A 68 14.51 -7.09 -0.41
N LYS A 69 14.54 -6.10 -1.29
CA LYS A 69 13.74 -6.08 -2.53
C LYS A 69 13.99 -7.27 -3.45
N SER A 70 15.15 -7.93 -3.34
CA SER A 70 15.46 -9.19 -4.02
C SER A 70 14.47 -10.32 -3.69
N LYS A 71 13.76 -10.21 -2.56
CA LYS A 71 12.73 -11.15 -2.12
C LYS A 71 11.34 -10.87 -2.67
N LEU A 72 11.20 -9.91 -3.58
CA LEU A 72 9.92 -9.58 -4.22
C LEU A 72 9.24 -10.82 -4.79
N HIS A 73 9.98 -11.64 -5.53
CA HIS A 73 9.42 -12.80 -6.23
C HIS A 73 9.22 -14.03 -5.33
N ASP A 74 9.88 -14.06 -4.18
CA ASP A 74 9.72 -15.12 -3.16
C ASP A 74 8.54 -14.84 -2.20
N SER A 75 7.97 -13.63 -2.27
CA SER A 75 6.97 -13.12 -1.32
C SER A 75 5.56 -13.19 -1.87
N GLN A 76 4.63 -13.72 -1.07
CA GLN A 76 3.21 -13.73 -1.41
C GLN A 76 2.58 -12.36 -1.13
N ILE A 77 3.15 -11.58 -0.21
CA ILE A 77 2.66 -10.26 0.16
C ILE A 77 3.77 -9.24 -0.03
N VAL A 78 3.45 -8.11 -0.66
CA VAL A 78 4.28 -6.90 -0.65
C VAL A 78 3.55 -5.84 0.14
N LEU A 79 4.13 -5.47 1.27
CA LEU A 79 3.59 -4.50 2.21
C LEU A 79 4.19 -3.12 1.93
N PHE A 80 3.30 -2.16 1.77
CA PHE A 80 3.60 -0.74 1.59
C PHE A 80 3.25 0.01 2.87
N GLU A 81 4.26 0.55 3.56
CA GLU A 81 4.04 1.41 4.73
C GLU A 81 4.13 2.87 4.31
N GLY A 82 3.11 3.68 4.64
CA GLY A 82 3.01 5.07 4.19
C GLY A 82 4.22 5.95 4.51
N GLN A 83 4.76 5.78 5.72
CA GLN A 83 5.89 6.52 6.29
C GLN A 83 7.13 6.45 5.39
N PRO A 84 7.72 5.26 5.16
CA PRO A 84 8.89 5.15 4.31
C PRO A 84 8.55 5.19 2.81
N LEU A 85 7.30 4.98 2.41
CA LEU A 85 6.90 5.04 0.99
C LEU A 85 6.86 6.48 0.45
N SER A 86 6.25 7.41 1.18
CA SER A 86 5.94 8.75 0.64
C SER A 86 6.70 9.91 1.27
N SER A 87 7.44 9.64 2.36
CA SER A 87 7.84 10.70 3.30
C SER A 87 6.61 11.46 3.82
N LEU A 88 6.79 12.52 4.62
CA LEU A 88 5.65 13.30 5.12
C LEU A 88 4.92 14.04 3.99
N TYR A 89 3.59 14.12 4.09
CA TYR A 89 2.68 14.89 3.24
C TYR A 89 2.78 14.50 1.75
N TYR A 90 2.73 15.50 0.86
CA TYR A 90 2.73 15.33 -0.60
C TYR A 90 4.14 15.25 -1.21
N ASN A 91 5.17 14.94 -0.42
CA ASN A 91 6.55 14.85 -0.92
C ASN A 91 6.68 13.83 -2.06
N TYR A 92 5.86 12.76 -2.05
CA TYR A 92 5.79 11.77 -3.12
C TYR A 92 5.39 12.34 -4.49
N LEU A 93 4.70 13.48 -4.57
CA LEU A 93 4.36 14.08 -5.87
C LEU A 93 5.61 14.60 -6.59
N SER A 94 6.61 15.08 -5.84
CA SER A 94 7.89 15.57 -6.38
C SER A 94 8.89 14.44 -6.66
N LYS A 95 8.77 13.33 -5.92
CA LYS A 95 9.61 12.15 -6.03
C LYS A 95 8.73 10.91 -5.89
N PRO A 96 8.09 10.48 -6.99
CA PRO A 96 7.21 9.32 -6.96
C PRO A 96 7.98 8.08 -6.49
N PRO A 97 7.39 7.27 -5.59
CA PRO A 97 8.07 6.09 -5.07
C PRO A 97 8.25 5.05 -6.17
N GLU A 98 9.35 4.31 -6.05
CA GLU A 98 9.54 3.08 -6.81
C GLU A 98 8.42 2.10 -6.45
N PHE A 99 7.85 1.44 -7.45
CA PHE A 99 6.71 0.55 -7.24
C PHE A 99 6.90 -0.74 -8.05
N PRO A 100 6.81 -1.91 -7.40
CA PRO A 100 7.08 -3.17 -8.07
C PRO A 100 5.93 -3.53 -9.00
N GLN A 101 6.25 -4.28 -10.05
CA GLN A 101 5.24 -4.99 -10.80
C GLN A 101 4.83 -6.22 -9.97
N LYS A 102 3.53 -6.36 -9.74
CA LYS A 102 2.93 -7.42 -8.95
C LYS A 102 2.99 -8.76 -9.69
N GLU A 103 3.53 -9.78 -9.03
CA GLU A 103 3.56 -11.16 -9.56
C GLU A 103 2.16 -11.80 -9.63
N VAL A 104 2.00 -12.78 -10.52
CA VAL A 104 0.75 -13.56 -10.60
C VAL A 104 0.54 -14.31 -9.28
N GLY A 105 -0.56 -14.01 -8.59
CA GLY A 105 -0.92 -14.60 -7.30
C GLY A 105 -0.28 -13.92 -6.07
N GLN A 106 0.53 -12.87 -6.26
CA GLN A 106 1.01 -12.02 -5.17
C GLN A 106 -0.09 -11.06 -4.72
N PHE A 107 0.01 -10.49 -3.52
CA PHE A 107 -0.89 -9.48 -2.99
C PHE A 107 -0.12 -8.23 -2.54
N PHE A 108 -0.67 -7.06 -2.84
CA PHE A 108 -0.17 -5.79 -2.35
C PHE A 108 -1.03 -5.32 -1.17
N LEU A 109 -0.37 -4.97 -0.07
CA LEU A 109 -1.00 -4.56 1.18
C LEU A 109 -0.63 -3.12 1.50
N ASN A 110 -1.63 -2.27 1.70
CA ASN A 110 -1.45 -0.94 2.28
C ASN A 110 -1.46 -1.06 3.80
N PHE A 111 -0.36 -0.72 4.44
CA PHE A 111 -0.20 -0.71 5.89
C PHE A 111 -0.02 0.74 6.37
N GLY A 112 -0.85 1.17 7.29
CA GLY A 112 -0.83 2.56 7.75
C GLY A 112 -1.58 2.77 9.06
N PHE A 113 -0.88 3.24 10.06
CA PHE A 113 -1.43 3.54 11.39
C PHE A 113 -1.57 5.04 11.62
N GLU A 114 -0.78 5.88 10.94
CA GLU A 114 -1.00 7.33 10.92
C GLU A 114 -2.14 7.69 9.97
N HIS A 115 -2.76 8.82 10.26
CA HIS A 115 -3.82 9.37 9.42
C HIS A 115 -3.30 9.93 8.09
N ASP A 116 -4.22 10.04 7.15
CA ASP A 116 -4.03 10.48 5.77
C ASP A 116 -3.39 11.87 5.61
N ILE A 117 -3.60 12.81 6.54
CA ILE A 117 -2.89 14.11 6.48
C ILE A 117 -1.37 13.94 6.48
N TYR A 118 -0.82 12.96 7.22
CA TYR A 118 0.63 12.73 7.20
C TYR A 118 1.09 11.94 5.99
N PHE A 119 0.28 11.00 5.50
CA PHE A 119 0.65 10.11 4.39
C PHE A 119 -0.50 9.95 3.39
N PRO A 120 -0.82 11.02 2.63
CA PRO A 120 -2.02 11.05 1.79
C PRO A 120 -2.01 9.96 0.71
N ILE A 121 -0.82 9.54 0.24
CA ILE A 121 -0.67 8.43 -0.71
C ILE A 121 -1.45 7.18 -0.30
N THR A 122 -1.53 6.88 1.01
CA THR A 122 -2.16 5.66 1.55
C THR A 122 -3.68 5.68 1.42
N THR A 123 -4.25 6.82 1.01
CA THR A 123 -5.68 7.01 0.74
C THR A 123 -5.97 7.48 -0.68
N GLU A 124 -4.94 7.73 -1.49
CA GLU A 124 -5.12 8.10 -2.88
C GLU A 124 -5.74 6.93 -3.65
N GLN A 125 -6.88 7.17 -4.31
CA GLN A 125 -7.62 6.12 -4.99
C GLN A 125 -6.77 5.39 -6.04
N ARG A 126 -5.91 6.13 -6.75
CA ARG A 126 -4.98 5.55 -7.73
C ARG A 126 -3.96 4.62 -7.11
N PHE A 127 -3.45 4.92 -5.92
CA PHE A 127 -2.60 4.00 -5.18
C PHE A 127 -3.43 2.79 -4.73
N LEU A 128 -4.59 3.02 -4.13
CA LEU A 128 -5.48 1.97 -3.61
C LEU A 128 -6.01 1.04 -4.69
N ASP A 129 -6.12 1.48 -5.95
CA ASP A 129 -6.49 0.59 -7.07
C ASP A 129 -5.43 -0.48 -7.36
N HIS A 130 -4.19 -0.29 -6.91
CA HIS A 130 -3.12 -1.30 -6.95
C HIS A 130 -3.00 -2.13 -5.67
N ILE A 131 -3.80 -1.84 -4.66
CA ILE A 131 -3.76 -2.51 -3.35
C ILE A 131 -4.90 -3.53 -3.27
N ASP A 132 -4.58 -4.74 -2.80
CA ASP A 132 -5.57 -5.79 -2.58
C ASP A 132 -6.17 -5.74 -1.18
N TYR A 133 -5.34 -5.41 -0.18
CA TYR A 133 -5.74 -5.41 1.21
C TYR A 133 -5.30 -4.13 1.92
N GLN A 134 -6.11 -3.71 2.89
CA GLN A 134 -5.78 -2.60 3.78
C GLN A 134 -5.65 -3.11 5.20
N MET A 135 -4.54 -2.74 5.85
CA MET A 135 -4.29 -2.95 7.26
C MET A 135 -4.00 -1.62 7.92
N THR A 136 -5.05 -0.94 8.37
CA THR A 136 -4.97 0.42 8.92
C THR A 136 -5.77 0.57 10.21
N PHE A 137 -5.70 1.74 10.84
CA PHE A 137 -6.51 2.05 12.02
C PHE A 137 -8.01 2.13 11.71
N LYS A 138 -8.41 2.27 10.43
CA LYS A 138 -9.80 2.36 10.01
C LYS A 138 -10.51 1.03 10.24
N ASN A 139 -11.70 1.05 10.84
CA ASN A 139 -12.49 -0.17 11.05
C ASN A 139 -12.99 -0.79 9.75
N SER A 140 -13.00 -0.03 8.65
CA SER A 140 -13.36 -0.51 7.30
C SER A 140 -12.23 -1.25 6.58
N SER A 141 -11.02 -1.31 7.13
CA SER A 141 -9.92 -2.08 6.57
C SER A 141 -10.21 -3.59 6.61
N ASP A 142 -9.59 -4.36 5.71
CA ASP A 142 -9.65 -5.82 5.74
C ASP A 142 -9.06 -6.36 7.05
N ILE A 143 -8.00 -5.70 7.55
CA ILE A 143 -7.35 -6.02 8.82
C ILE A 143 -7.29 -4.74 9.68
N PRO A 144 -8.36 -4.39 10.40
CA PRO A 144 -8.33 -3.23 11.29
C PRO A 144 -7.34 -3.46 12.42
N ILE A 145 -6.45 -2.49 12.67
CA ILE A 145 -5.47 -2.51 13.77
C ILE A 145 -5.77 -1.41 14.77
N THR A 146 -5.37 -1.60 16.03
CA THR A 146 -5.58 -0.62 17.10
C THR A 146 -4.31 -0.38 17.89
N PHE A 147 -4.32 0.69 18.70
CA PHE A 147 -3.32 0.97 19.72
C PHE A 147 -3.76 0.55 21.13
N ALA A 148 -4.81 -0.28 21.25
CA ALA A 148 -5.33 -0.76 22.53
C ALA A 148 -4.39 -1.81 23.16
N CYS A 149 -3.18 -1.38 23.49
CA CYS A 149 -2.08 -2.22 23.93
C CYS A 149 -1.66 -1.85 25.35
N LEU A 150 -0.91 -2.73 26.01
CA LEU A 150 -0.37 -2.51 27.36
C LEU A 150 0.92 -1.68 27.32
N TRP A 151 0.84 -0.42 26.90
CA TRP A 151 1.99 0.48 26.74
C TRP A 151 2.91 0.50 27.97
N GLY A 152 4.12 -0.06 27.82
CA GLY A 152 5.15 -0.15 28.86
C GLY A 152 4.82 -1.01 30.09
N THR A 153 3.83 -1.91 30.02
CA THR A 153 3.30 -2.63 31.21
C THR A 153 3.02 -4.13 31.04
N TYR A 154 3.20 -4.72 29.85
CA TYR A 154 2.90 -6.13 29.57
C TYR A 154 3.78 -7.14 30.28
N ASP A 155 5.05 -6.79 30.54
CA ASP A 155 5.97 -7.63 31.33
C ASP A 155 5.42 -8.00 32.73
N SER A 156 4.39 -7.28 33.21
CA SER A 156 3.74 -7.64 34.47
C SER A 156 3.07 -9.01 34.46
N GLY A 157 2.92 -9.65 33.29
CA GLY A 157 2.33 -10.99 33.13
C GLY A 157 0.82 -11.02 33.36
N ARG A 158 0.17 -9.87 33.57
CA ARG A 158 -1.26 -9.75 33.86
C ARG A 158 -2.14 -9.63 32.61
N GLY A 159 -1.53 -9.46 31.43
CA GLY A 159 -2.27 -9.27 30.19
C GLY A 159 -3.31 -8.16 30.32
N LEU A 160 -4.50 -8.40 29.78
CA LEU A 160 -5.63 -7.47 29.76
C LEU A 160 -6.04 -6.98 31.16
N GLU A 161 -5.85 -7.77 32.22
CA GLU A 161 -6.18 -7.39 33.61
C GLU A 161 -5.36 -6.20 34.12
N SER A 162 -4.27 -5.84 33.43
CA SER A 162 -3.47 -4.65 33.71
C SER A 162 -4.30 -3.36 33.61
N PHE A 163 -5.38 -3.32 32.82
CA PHE A 163 -6.27 -2.16 32.80
C PHE A 163 -7.14 -2.06 34.06
N SER A 164 -7.52 -3.19 34.66
CA SER A 164 -8.39 -3.24 35.84
C SER A 164 -7.65 -3.20 37.18
N THR A 165 -6.31 -3.31 37.18
CA THR A 165 -5.54 -3.25 38.43
C THR A 165 -5.47 -1.84 39.03
N PHE A 166 -5.54 -1.78 40.37
CA PHE A 166 -5.32 -0.57 41.16
C PHE A 166 -3.85 -0.36 41.54
N ASN A 167 -2.94 -1.31 41.28
CA ASN A 167 -1.53 -1.22 41.75
C ASN A 167 -0.80 0.05 41.27
N ASN A 168 -1.20 0.60 40.12
CA ASN A 168 -0.61 1.82 39.56
C ASN A 168 -1.38 3.09 39.95
N THR A 169 -2.55 2.97 40.57
CA THR A 169 -3.43 4.10 40.90
C THR A 169 -3.05 4.68 42.25
N LEU A 170 -2.51 5.89 42.26
CA LEU A 170 -2.26 6.62 43.50
C LEU A 170 -3.58 7.09 44.14
N PRO A 171 -3.71 7.08 45.48
CA PRO A 171 -4.85 7.68 46.16
C PRO A 171 -5.03 9.15 45.76
N PHE A 172 -6.28 9.64 45.75
CA PHE A 172 -6.60 11.03 45.41
C PHE A 172 -5.74 12.05 46.18
N SER A 173 -5.56 11.84 47.48
CA SER A 173 -4.75 12.69 48.36
C SER A 173 -3.25 12.75 48.01
N LYS A 174 -2.75 11.81 47.21
CA LYS A 174 -1.35 11.75 46.75
C LYS A 174 -1.17 12.30 45.33
N LYS A 175 -2.25 12.67 44.65
CA LYS A 175 -2.19 13.23 43.29
C LYS A 175 -2.09 14.76 43.32
N LYS A 176 -1.27 15.30 42.42
CA LYS A 176 -1.19 16.72 42.10
C LYS A 176 -2.53 17.15 41.48
N LYS A 177 -3.10 18.23 42.01
CA LYS A 177 -4.32 18.89 41.52
C LYS A 177 -4.06 19.66 40.22
N SER A 178 -3.68 18.93 39.19
CA SER A 178 -3.26 19.44 37.88
C SER A 178 -3.56 18.41 36.79
N ILE A 179 -3.47 18.86 35.54
CA ILE A 179 -3.48 18.01 34.35
C ILE A 179 -2.06 17.95 33.76
N ALA A 180 -1.53 16.75 33.56
CA ALA A 180 -0.23 16.56 32.93
C ALA A 180 -0.33 16.58 31.40
N MET A 181 0.68 17.13 30.73
CA MET A 181 0.87 17.04 29.28
C MET A 181 2.30 16.57 28.97
N VAL A 182 2.42 15.54 28.13
CA VAL A 182 3.72 15.03 27.67
C VAL A 182 3.67 14.91 26.16
N THR A 183 4.11 15.95 25.46
CA THR A 183 3.95 16.06 24.00
C THR A 183 5.14 16.73 23.33
N TYR A 184 5.63 16.13 22.26
CA TYR A 184 6.81 16.57 21.52
C TYR A 184 6.48 17.22 20.18
N ASN A 185 5.55 16.66 19.40
CA ASN A 185 5.12 17.28 18.15
C ASN A 185 4.27 18.52 18.45
N CYS A 186 4.76 19.73 18.16
CA CYS A 186 4.05 20.98 18.46
C CYS A 186 3.41 21.67 17.25
N GLU A 187 3.78 21.27 16.03
CA GLU A 187 3.46 22.03 14.82
C GLU A 187 3.01 21.18 13.64
N GLN A 188 3.30 19.87 13.63
CA GLN A 188 3.01 19.01 12.48
C GLN A 188 1.60 18.40 12.57
N GLY A 189 0.93 18.19 11.44
CA GLY A 189 -0.45 17.69 11.39
C GLY A 189 -1.41 18.64 12.12
N GLY A 190 -2.35 18.11 12.90
CA GLY A 190 -3.29 18.89 13.70
C GLY A 190 -2.76 19.33 15.07
N ALA A 191 -1.46 19.15 15.35
CA ALA A 191 -0.83 19.55 16.61
C ALA A 191 -1.04 21.04 16.94
N TYR A 192 -1.17 21.90 15.92
CA TYR A 192 -1.50 23.32 16.08
C TYR A 192 -2.83 23.51 16.83
N TYR A 193 -3.91 22.87 16.37
CA TYR A 193 -5.25 22.98 16.97
C TYR A 193 -5.28 22.39 18.39
N ARG A 194 -4.62 21.24 18.56
CA ARG A 194 -4.42 20.62 19.87
C ARG A 194 -3.76 21.58 20.86
N ASN A 195 -2.69 22.25 20.43
CA ASN A 195 -1.95 23.19 21.28
C ASN A 195 -2.74 24.47 21.57
N ALA A 196 -3.52 24.97 20.62
CA ALA A 196 -4.43 26.09 20.85
C ALA A 196 -5.43 25.75 21.96
N TYR A 197 -6.09 24.60 21.88
CA TYR A 197 -7.03 24.14 22.90
C TYR A 197 -6.39 24.04 24.29
N VAL A 198 -5.17 23.49 24.38
CA VAL A 198 -4.47 23.39 25.67
C VAL A 198 -4.11 24.76 26.22
N ARG A 199 -3.71 25.74 25.39
CA ARG A 199 -3.45 27.12 25.86
C ARG A 199 -4.70 27.77 26.45
N ASP A 200 -5.86 27.55 25.83
CA ASP A 200 -7.13 28.04 26.37
C ASP A 200 -7.46 27.35 27.70
N LEU A 201 -7.25 26.03 27.81
CA LEU A 201 -7.42 25.29 29.06
C LEU A 201 -6.47 25.81 30.18
N MET A 202 -5.22 26.13 29.84
CA MET A 202 -4.22 26.68 30.76
C MET A 202 -4.63 28.00 31.40
N SER A 203 -5.49 28.78 30.74
CA SER A 203 -5.98 30.04 31.30
C SER A 203 -6.85 29.85 32.56
N SER A 204 -7.44 28.65 32.72
CA SER A 204 -8.51 28.39 33.69
C SER A 204 -8.26 27.16 34.56
N TYR A 205 -7.26 26.33 34.23
CA TYR A 205 -6.88 25.16 35.01
C TYR A 205 -5.37 24.91 34.93
N LYS A 206 -4.77 24.36 36.00
CA LYS A 206 -3.32 24.13 36.07
C LYS A 206 -2.89 22.98 35.16
N VAL A 207 -2.22 23.30 34.05
CA VAL A 207 -1.55 22.33 33.16
C VAL A 207 -0.04 22.30 33.43
N GLU A 208 0.49 21.11 33.69
CA GLU A 208 1.93 20.86 33.81
C GLU A 208 2.41 20.11 32.55
N SER A 209 3.07 20.84 31.66
CA SER A 209 3.61 20.31 30.40
C SER A 209 5.10 20.04 30.53
N PHE A 210 5.46 18.76 30.38
CA PHE A 210 6.83 18.24 30.50
C PHE A 210 7.49 17.94 29.15
N GLY A 211 6.72 17.99 28.05
CA GLY A 211 7.23 17.77 26.70
C GLY A 211 7.83 19.04 26.10
N GLN A 212 8.19 19.00 24.81
CA GLN A 212 8.68 20.19 24.10
C GLN A 212 7.62 21.28 23.96
N CYS A 213 6.34 20.91 23.88
CA CYS A 213 5.28 21.88 23.70
C CYS A 213 4.99 22.59 25.02
N MET A 214 5.09 23.92 25.03
CA MET A 214 4.89 24.82 26.19
C MET A 214 5.95 24.67 27.30
N ASN A 215 6.38 23.45 27.61
CA ASN A 215 7.47 23.11 28.52
C ASN A 215 7.52 23.99 29.79
N ASN A 216 6.40 24.05 30.51
CA ASN A 216 6.21 24.97 31.64
C ASN A 216 6.42 24.30 33.00
N ALA A 217 6.71 23.00 33.04
CA ALA A 217 6.92 22.23 34.26
C ALA A 217 8.13 21.29 34.12
N GLN A 218 8.79 21.01 35.23
CA GLN A 218 9.92 20.08 35.29
C GLN A 218 9.46 18.74 35.87
N LEU A 219 10.00 17.65 35.32
CA LEU A 219 9.82 16.31 35.88
C LEU A 219 10.54 16.20 37.22
N ASP A 220 10.00 15.38 38.12
CA ASP A 220 10.71 15.00 39.33
C ASP A 220 11.99 14.22 38.92
N PRO A 221 13.13 14.33 39.64
CA PRO A 221 14.40 13.75 39.19
C PRO A 221 14.36 12.25 38.86
N GLU A 222 13.55 11.50 39.59
CA GLU A 222 13.30 10.06 39.39
C GLU A 222 12.52 9.73 38.10
N ASP A 223 11.75 10.68 37.57
CA ASP A 223 10.97 10.55 36.34
C ASP A 223 11.74 11.05 35.10
N VAL A 224 12.93 11.62 35.28
CA VAL A 224 13.79 12.05 34.18
C VAL A 224 14.47 10.82 33.56
N MET A 225 14.26 10.64 32.26
CA MET A 225 14.86 9.53 31.53
C MET A 225 16.37 9.75 31.33
N PRO A 226 17.25 8.81 31.75
CA PRO A 226 18.70 9.04 31.79
C PRO A 226 19.39 9.05 30.42
N ILE A 227 18.82 8.38 29.42
CA ILE A 227 19.44 8.20 28.09
C ILE A 227 18.79 9.04 26.97
N GLY A 228 17.75 9.80 27.29
CA GLY A 228 16.97 10.59 26.34
C GLY A 228 15.92 9.79 25.56
N VAL A 229 14.77 10.41 25.29
CA VAL A 229 13.54 9.77 24.75
C VAL A 229 13.78 8.99 23.46
N TRP A 230 14.49 9.59 22.50
CA TRP A 230 14.68 9.00 21.16
C TRP A 230 15.67 7.82 21.12
N LYS A 231 16.46 7.60 22.19
CA LYS A 231 17.35 6.44 22.25
C LYS A 231 16.61 5.15 22.60
N ASN A 232 15.46 5.27 23.27
CA ASN A 232 14.69 4.13 23.74
C ASN A 232 13.23 4.57 24.00
N ILE A 233 12.42 4.59 22.95
CA ILE A 233 11.02 5.05 23.02
C ILE A 233 10.21 4.17 23.97
N GLY A 234 10.48 2.87 23.96
CA GLY A 234 9.82 1.94 24.86
C GLY A 234 10.02 2.24 26.35
N MET A 235 11.25 2.55 26.76
CA MET A 235 11.57 3.02 28.11
C MET A 235 10.96 4.39 28.36
N ALA A 236 10.96 5.30 27.38
CA ALA A 236 10.31 6.59 27.51
C ALA A 236 8.82 6.47 27.86
N MET A 237 8.11 5.46 27.31
CA MET A 237 6.73 5.16 27.69
C MET A 237 6.60 4.76 29.16
N ARG A 238 7.53 3.98 29.72
CA ARG A 238 7.54 3.62 31.15
C ARG A 238 7.74 4.84 32.05
N TYR A 239 8.69 5.71 31.71
CA TYR A 239 8.94 6.95 32.44
C TYR A 239 7.77 7.93 32.33
N LYS A 240 7.16 8.06 31.13
CA LYS A 240 5.94 8.84 30.91
C LYS A 240 4.84 8.38 31.86
N THR A 241 4.60 7.07 31.98
CA THR A 241 3.61 6.50 32.90
C THR A 241 3.88 6.87 34.36
N GLN A 242 5.14 6.86 34.82
CA GLN A 242 5.49 7.28 36.19
C GLN A 242 5.26 8.77 36.44
N ALA A 243 5.56 9.63 35.46
CA ALA A 243 5.33 11.06 35.57
C ALA A 243 3.82 11.41 35.63
N ILE A 244 3.02 10.85 34.71
CA ILE A 244 1.60 11.23 34.59
C ILE A 244 0.74 10.65 35.73
N LYS A 245 1.09 9.49 36.31
CA LYS A 245 0.29 8.88 37.40
C LYS A 245 0.16 9.78 38.63
N LYS A 246 1.11 10.70 38.82
CA LYS A 246 1.16 11.68 39.91
C LYS A 246 0.08 12.77 39.79
N HIS A 247 -0.64 12.84 38.68
CA HIS A 247 -1.62 13.90 38.40
C HIS A 247 -3.06 13.34 38.42
N LEU A 248 -4.03 14.18 38.75
CA LEU A 248 -5.46 13.82 38.65
C LEU A 248 -5.85 13.54 37.21
N PHE A 249 -5.37 14.36 36.29
CA PHE A 249 -5.73 14.28 34.88
C PHE A 249 -4.49 14.22 33.98
N VAL A 250 -4.69 13.75 32.74
CA VAL A 250 -3.68 13.83 31.69
C VAL A 250 -4.32 14.22 30.36
N VAL A 251 -3.63 15.05 29.58
CA VAL A 251 -4.01 15.37 28.20
C VAL A 251 -3.79 14.13 27.32
N ALA A 252 -4.86 13.53 26.84
CA ALA A 252 -4.86 12.41 25.90
C ALA A 252 -5.43 12.85 24.55
N PHE A 253 -4.88 13.93 23.99
CA PHE A 253 -5.35 14.49 22.73
C PHE A 253 -4.58 13.92 21.55
N GLU A 254 -5.30 13.47 20.54
CA GLU A 254 -4.73 13.05 19.27
C GLU A 254 -4.13 14.22 18.49
N ASN A 255 -3.26 13.90 17.53
CA ASN A 255 -2.75 14.93 16.63
C ASN A 255 -3.85 15.45 15.71
N ASN A 256 -4.78 14.59 15.30
CA ASN A 256 -5.96 14.95 14.51
C ASN A 256 -7.17 14.13 14.97
N ASN A 257 -8.36 14.72 14.79
CA ASN A 257 -9.63 14.10 15.18
C ASN A 257 -10.20 13.33 13.99
N PHE A 258 -9.79 12.07 13.84
CA PHE A 258 -10.34 11.15 12.85
C PHE A 258 -11.11 10.03 13.53
N THR A 259 -12.26 9.66 12.97
CA THR A 259 -12.99 8.45 13.34
C THR A 259 -12.03 7.25 13.28
N ASP A 260 -12.13 6.36 14.27
CA ASP A 260 -11.29 5.17 14.47
C ASP A 260 -9.81 5.43 14.86
N TYR A 261 -9.30 6.66 14.77
CA TYR A 261 -7.91 6.98 15.14
C TYR A 261 -7.78 7.21 16.65
N VAL A 262 -7.54 6.11 17.38
CA VAL A 262 -7.28 6.10 18.83
C VAL A 262 -5.90 5.52 19.08
N SER A 263 -4.99 6.34 19.60
CA SER A 263 -3.58 5.99 19.77
C SER A 263 -3.25 5.56 21.21
N GLU A 264 -1.96 5.33 21.49
CA GLU A 264 -1.43 4.99 22.82
C GLU A 264 -1.82 5.96 23.94
N LYS A 265 -2.17 7.21 23.60
CA LYS A 265 -2.32 8.32 24.56
C LYS A 265 -3.37 8.01 25.62
N VAL A 266 -4.56 7.57 25.21
CA VAL A 266 -5.64 7.24 26.15
C VAL A 266 -5.31 5.99 26.97
N TYR A 267 -4.74 4.97 26.34
CA TYR A 267 -4.41 3.70 27.01
C TYR A 267 -3.30 3.88 28.05
N THR A 268 -2.29 4.69 27.76
CA THR A 268 -1.22 5.04 28.70
C THR A 268 -1.80 5.70 29.97
N ALA A 269 -2.80 6.57 29.82
CA ALA A 269 -3.49 7.21 30.94
C ALA A 269 -4.27 6.20 31.81
N LEU A 270 -5.05 5.33 31.17
CA LEU A 270 -5.84 4.30 31.85
C LEU A 270 -4.95 3.32 32.65
N LEU A 271 -3.81 2.93 32.07
CA LEU A 271 -2.80 2.08 32.71
C LEU A 271 -2.06 2.78 33.86
N ALA A 272 -1.85 4.10 33.73
CA ALA A 272 -1.24 4.93 34.77
C ALA A 272 -2.18 5.23 35.94
N GLY A 273 -3.47 4.91 35.85
CA GLY A 273 -4.44 5.22 36.90
C GLY A 273 -4.65 6.72 37.09
N THR A 274 -4.69 7.48 35.99
CA THR A 274 -5.05 8.90 35.94
C THR A 274 -6.18 9.10 34.93
N VAL A 275 -7.03 10.10 35.12
CA VAL A 275 -8.22 10.30 34.26
C VAL A 275 -7.80 11.01 32.97
N PRO A 276 -7.90 10.37 31.79
CA PRO A 276 -7.61 11.05 30.52
C PRO A 276 -8.67 12.09 30.20
N VAL A 277 -8.22 13.27 29.80
CA VAL A 277 -9.03 14.26 29.09
C VAL A 277 -8.75 14.06 27.61
N TYR A 278 -9.75 13.62 26.85
CA TYR A 278 -9.61 13.10 25.50
C TYR A 278 -10.14 14.06 24.44
N MET A 279 -9.41 14.15 23.33
CA MET A 279 -9.80 14.81 22.08
C MET A 279 -9.27 13.95 20.95
N GLY A 280 -10.11 13.53 20.01
CA GLY A 280 -9.70 12.63 18.95
C GLY A 280 -10.90 12.03 18.23
N ALA A 281 -10.92 10.71 18.10
CA ALA A 281 -11.98 9.97 17.43
C ALA A 281 -13.37 10.25 18.05
N ASP A 282 -14.35 10.51 17.20
CA ASP A 282 -15.75 10.73 17.56
C ASP A 282 -16.42 9.48 18.17
N ASN A 283 -15.89 8.30 17.85
CA ASN A 283 -16.38 7.01 18.31
C ASN A 283 -15.55 6.40 19.44
N ILE A 284 -14.78 7.21 20.19
CA ILE A 284 -13.92 6.79 21.31
C ILE A 284 -14.63 5.90 22.34
N ASP A 285 -15.94 6.05 22.54
CA ASP A 285 -16.71 5.21 23.49
C ASP A 285 -16.65 3.71 23.13
N LYS A 286 -16.38 3.36 21.87
CA LYS A 286 -16.14 1.96 21.41
C LYS A 286 -14.73 1.46 21.69
N TYR A 287 -13.85 2.30 22.23
CA TYR A 287 -12.42 2.03 22.42
C TYR A 287 -11.99 2.09 23.89
N VAL A 288 -12.89 2.50 24.79
CA VAL A 288 -12.63 2.63 26.23
C VAL A 288 -13.79 2.09 27.05
N PRO A 289 -13.58 1.75 28.33
CA PRO A 289 -14.67 1.44 29.26
C PRO A 289 -15.57 2.66 29.52
N GLU A 290 -16.83 2.41 29.87
CA GLU A 290 -17.77 3.48 30.23
C GLU A 290 -17.27 4.30 31.41
N LYS A 291 -17.49 5.63 31.34
CA LYS A 291 -17.10 6.59 32.38
C LYS A 291 -15.62 6.47 32.78
N SER A 292 -14.73 6.15 31.84
CA SER A 292 -13.29 6.06 32.10
C SER A 292 -12.49 7.28 31.64
N ILE A 293 -13.12 8.17 30.85
CA ILE A 293 -12.48 9.33 30.23
C ILE A 293 -13.37 10.58 30.33
N ILE A 294 -12.77 11.76 30.20
CA ILE A 294 -13.47 13.03 30.02
C ILE A 294 -13.33 13.43 28.55
N LYS A 295 -14.42 13.42 27.78
CA LYS A 295 -14.39 13.81 26.36
C LYS A 295 -14.54 15.32 26.24
N THR A 296 -13.61 15.96 25.54
CA THR A 296 -13.69 17.41 25.27
C THR A 296 -14.93 17.78 24.44
N SER A 297 -15.40 16.87 23.59
CA SER A 297 -16.61 17.02 22.77
C SER A 297 -17.91 17.14 23.56
N ASP A 298 -17.92 16.72 24.83
CA ASP A 298 -19.10 16.84 25.69
C ASP A 298 -19.27 18.26 26.25
N PHE A 299 -18.31 19.15 25.98
CA PHE A 299 -18.26 20.51 26.50
C PHE A 299 -18.23 21.53 25.35
N GLN A 300 -18.85 22.69 25.59
CA GLN A 300 -18.92 23.76 24.59
C GLN A 300 -17.57 24.47 24.37
N SER A 301 -16.63 24.37 25.32
CA SER A 301 -15.35 25.07 25.25
C SER A 301 -14.30 24.51 26.22
N PRO A 302 -13.00 24.82 26.02
CA PRO A 302 -11.94 24.53 27.00
C PRO A 302 -12.23 25.07 28.40
N PHE A 303 -12.91 26.20 28.51
CA PHE A 303 -13.32 26.79 29.80
C PHE A 303 -14.32 25.90 30.53
N LYS A 304 -15.30 25.33 29.83
CA LYS A 304 -16.26 24.38 30.42
C LYS A 304 -15.60 23.08 30.86
N VAL A 305 -14.57 22.62 30.14
CA VAL A 305 -13.71 21.53 30.62
C VAL A 305 -13.00 21.94 31.91
N ALA A 306 -12.38 23.12 31.96
CA ALA A 306 -11.70 23.62 33.15
C ALA A 306 -12.61 23.70 34.38
N GLU A 307 -13.85 24.19 34.24
CA GLU A 307 -14.86 24.21 35.31
C GLU A 307 -15.13 22.80 35.84
N TYR A 308 -15.30 21.83 34.93
CA TYR A 308 -15.54 20.44 35.31
C TYR A 308 -14.32 19.78 35.98
N LEU A 309 -13.10 20.06 35.50
CA LEU A 309 -11.87 19.60 36.16
C LEU A 309 -11.72 20.21 37.57
N ASN A 310 -12.09 21.48 37.76
CA ASN A 310 -12.11 22.13 39.07
C ASN A 310 -13.15 21.50 40.01
N TYR A 311 -14.34 21.14 39.51
CA TYR A 311 -15.33 20.40 40.28
C TYR A 311 -14.75 19.06 40.78
N LEU A 312 -14.18 18.24 39.88
CA LEU A 312 -13.60 16.95 40.23
C LEU A 312 -12.39 17.08 41.17
N THR A 313 -11.60 18.14 41.04
CA THR A 313 -10.45 18.45 41.92
C THR A 313 -10.86 18.74 43.37
N ASN A 314 -12.11 19.15 43.57
CA ASN A 314 -12.66 19.45 44.89
C ASN A 314 -13.70 18.41 45.34
N ASN A 315 -13.92 17.36 44.56
CA ASN A 315 -14.87 16.30 44.86
C ASN A 315 -14.24 14.92 44.60
N GLU A 316 -13.61 14.36 45.63
CA GLU A 316 -12.96 13.05 45.57
C GLU A 316 -13.93 11.93 45.18
N THR A 317 -15.17 11.98 45.68
CA THR A 317 -16.20 10.99 45.32
C THR A 317 -16.47 11.00 43.83
N ALA A 318 -16.75 12.17 43.25
CA ALA A 318 -17.01 12.31 41.82
C ALA A 318 -15.78 11.96 40.95
N TYR A 319 -14.56 12.29 41.41
CA TYR A 319 -13.34 11.87 40.74
C TYR A 319 -13.18 10.34 40.76
N ASN A 320 -13.44 9.69 41.89
CA ASN A 320 -13.28 8.24 42.03
C ASN A 320 -14.31 7.44 41.21
N GLU A 321 -15.45 8.04 40.84
CA GLU A 321 -16.41 7.43 39.91
C GLU A 321 -15.77 7.06 38.55
N TYR A 322 -14.71 7.76 38.12
CA TYR A 322 -13.96 7.45 36.89
C TYR A 322 -13.11 6.17 36.96
N PHE A 323 -13.05 5.52 38.12
CA PHE A 323 -12.30 4.27 38.33
C PHE A 323 -13.22 3.09 38.66
N GLU A 324 -14.54 3.30 38.76
CA GLU A 324 -15.50 2.21 39.06
C GLU A 324 -15.52 1.13 37.97
N TRP A 325 -15.20 1.47 36.72
CA TRP A 325 -15.07 0.50 35.64
C TRP A 325 -13.98 -0.54 35.90
N LYS A 326 -12.93 -0.22 36.68
CA LYS A 326 -11.86 -1.18 37.04
C LYS A 326 -12.35 -2.32 37.93
N LYS A 327 -13.49 -2.15 38.60
CA LYS A 327 -14.11 -3.16 39.48
C LYS A 327 -15.09 -4.07 38.73
N LYS A 328 -15.33 -3.82 37.45
CA LYS A 328 -16.26 -4.57 36.60
C LYS A 328 -15.47 -5.39 35.56
N PRO A 329 -16.09 -6.43 34.98
CA PRO A 329 -15.56 -7.04 33.76
C PRO A 329 -15.35 -5.98 32.67
N LEU A 330 -14.27 -6.11 31.91
CA LEU A 330 -14.00 -5.20 30.80
C LEU A 330 -15.07 -5.38 29.71
N PRO A 331 -15.60 -4.29 29.11
CA PRO A 331 -16.60 -4.40 28.06
C PRO A 331 -16.09 -5.16 26.84
N GLU A 332 -16.96 -5.93 26.18
CA GLU A 332 -16.59 -6.76 25.03
C GLU A 332 -15.95 -5.94 23.89
N HIS A 333 -16.45 -4.74 23.62
CA HIS A 333 -15.86 -3.85 22.61
C HIS A 333 -14.42 -3.44 22.94
N PHE A 334 -14.10 -3.25 24.23
CA PHE A 334 -12.74 -2.94 24.67
C PHE A 334 -11.81 -4.14 24.51
N VAL A 335 -12.30 -5.34 24.85
CA VAL A 335 -11.58 -6.61 24.64
C VAL A 335 -11.30 -6.83 23.15
N ASP A 336 -12.29 -6.59 22.28
CA ASP A 336 -12.12 -6.68 20.83
C ASP A 336 -11.02 -5.74 20.33
N LYS A 337 -11.00 -4.47 20.76
CA LYS A 337 -9.95 -3.54 20.38
C LYS A 337 -8.58 -4.01 20.87
N TYR A 338 -8.48 -4.50 22.10
CA TYR A 338 -7.24 -5.08 22.62
C TYR A 338 -6.74 -6.26 21.80
N ASN A 339 -7.65 -7.18 21.44
CA ASN A 339 -7.36 -8.33 20.59
C ASN A 339 -7.01 -7.95 19.16
N LYS A 340 -7.17 -6.66 18.78
CA LYS A 340 -6.75 -6.09 17.48
C LYS A 340 -5.54 -5.15 17.62
N CYS A 341 -4.91 -5.09 18.79
CA CYS A 341 -3.67 -4.35 18.97
C CYS A 341 -2.64 -4.81 17.93
N VAL A 342 -2.04 -3.86 17.22
CA VAL A 342 -1.11 -4.13 16.12
C VAL A 342 0.05 -5.05 16.51
N PHE A 343 0.55 -4.93 17.74
CA PHE A 343 1.68 -5.73 18.24
C PHE A 343 1.31 -7.14 18.71
N TYR A 344 0.03 -7.42 18.96
CA TYR A 344 -0.39 -8.70 19.52
C TYR A 344 -0.84 -9.67 18.44
N THR A 345 -1.77 -9.23 17.58
CA THR A 345 -2.43 -10.12 16.62
C THR A 345 -2.39 -9.58 15.19
N GLY A 346 -1.90 -8.35 14.97
CA GLY A 346 -1.91 -7.70 13.66
C GLY A 346 -1.25 -8.57 12.58
N GLU A 347 -0.03 -9.02 12.87
CA GLU A 347 0.73 -9.93 12.00
C GLU A 347 -0.02 -11.26 11.78
N CYS A 348 -0.42 -11.93 12.86
CA CYS A 348 -1.11 -13.22 12.74
C CYS A 348 -2.41 -13.16 11.94
N ARG A 349 -3.18 -12.08 12.08
CA ARG A 349 -4.42 -11.86 11.33
C ARG A 349 -4.15 -11.63 9.85
N LEU A 350 -3.08 -10.90 9.52
CA LEU A 350 -2.61 -10.76 8.14
C LEU A 350 -2.23 -12.12 7.54
N CYS A 351 -1.40 -12.89 8.24
CA CYS A 351 -0.98 -14.23 7.82
C CYS A 351 -2.19 -15.12 7.56
N THR A 352 -3.12 -15.16 8.51
CA THR A 352 -4.33 -15.98 8.44
C THR A 352 -5.17 -15.62 7.22
N LEU A 353 -5.46 -14.34 7.02
CA LEU A 353 -6.29 -13.87 5.92
C LEU A 353 -5.69 -14.25 4.56
N VAL A 354 -4.39 -14.01 4.37
CA VAL A 354 -3.74 -14.26 3.08
C VAL A 354 -3.53 -15.75 2.84
N THR A 355 -3.08 -16.51 3.83
CA THR A 355 -2.92 -17.96 3.69
C THR A 355 -4.24 -18.64 3.34
N GLU A 356 -5.33 -18.27 4.02
CA GLU A 356 -6.65 -18.83 3.70
C GLU A 356 -7.12 -18.42 2.31
N ARG A 357 -6.80 -17.20 1.86
CA ARG A 357 -7.05 -16.78 0.48
C ARG A 357 -6.30 -17.64 -0.52
N ILE A 358 -4.99 -17.83 -0.33
CA ILE A 358 -4.17 -18.64 -1.23
C ILE A 358 -4.67 -20.08 -1.29
N ILE A 359 -5.01 -20.68 -0.14
CA ILE A 359 -5.59 -22.03 -0.08
C ILE A 359 -6.88 -22.10 -0.90
N ASN A 360 -7.74 -21.09 -0.81
CA ASN A 360 -8.99 -21.05 -1.56
C ASN A 360 -8.76 -20.84 -3.06
N ASP A 361 -7.87 -19.93 -3.45
CA ASP A 361 -7.54 -19.68 -4.86
C ASP A 361 -6.83 -20.91 -5.49
N ALA A 362 -5.97 -21.60 -4.74
CA ALA A 362 -5.30 -22.83 -5.18
C ALA A 362 -6.30 -23.96 -5.46
N LYS A 363 -7.34 -24.12 -4.63
CA LYS A 363 -8.42 -25.09 -4.88
C LYS A 363 -9.14 -24.84 -6.22
N VAL A 364 -9.23 -23.58 -6.64
CA VAL A 364 -9.79 -23.20 -7.95
C VAL A 364 -8.76 -23.40 -9.08
N ALA A 365 -7.48 -23.10 -8.82
CA ALA A 365 -6.41 -23.16 -9.80
C ALA A 365 -5.96 -24.58 -10.21
N ILE A 366 -6.18 -25.61 -9.37
CA ILE A 366 -5.91 -27.04 -9.68
C ILE A 366 -6.63 -27.53 -10.97
N GLN A 367 -7.57 -26.74 -11.51
CA GLN A 367 -8.17 -27.00 -12.82
C GLN A 367 -7.27 -26.64 -14.02
N ASN A 368 -6.14 -25.94 -13.82
CA ASN A 368 -5.25 -25.43 -14.88
C ASN A 368 -3.74 -25.65 -14.57
N ASP A 369 -3.29 -26.90 -14.47
CA ASP A 369 -1.89 -27.31 -14.19
C ASP A 369 -0.84 -26.92 -15.28
N LYS A 370 -1.21 -26.04 -16.22
CA LYS A 370 -0.43 -25.68 -17.40
C LYS A 370 0.23 -24.31 -17.31
N PHE A 371 -0.06 -23.50 -16.30
CA PHE A 371 0.54 -22.18 -16.13
C PHE A 371 2.07 -22.26 -15.92
N ARG A 372 2.80 -21.34 -16.54
CA ARG A 372 4.27 -21.24 -16.71
C ARG A 372 4.94 -22.37 -17.50
N VAL A 373 4.27 -23.51 -17.67
CA VAL A 373 4.74 -24.62 -18.52
C VAL A 373 4.32 -24.42 -19.97
N ASP A 374 3.02 -24.19 -20.20
CA ASP A 374 2.47 -24.00 -21.55
C ASP A 374 2.38 -22.51 -21.91
N PHE A 375 2.25 -21.61 -20.94
CA PHE A 375 2.06 -20.16 -21.14
C PHE A 375 2.46 -19.38 -19.87
N GLY A 376 2.58 -18.06 -19.94
CA GLY A 376 3.11 -17.23 -18.86
C GLY A 376 4.64 -17.24 -18.78
N GLU A 377 5.21 -16.29 -18.03
CA GLU A 377 6.67 -16.21 -17.85
C GLU A 377 7.22 -17.45 -17.12
N PRO A 378 8.38 -18.01 -17.51
CA PRO A 378 8.98 -19.12 -16.80
C PRO A 378 9.52 -18.67 -15.43
N TRP A 379 9.76 -19.63 -14.54
CA TRP A 379 10.15 -19.34 -13.14
C TRP A 379 11.51 -18.67 -13.00
N ASP A 380 12.47 -18.97 -13.88
CA ASP A 380 13.80 -18.37 -13.89
C ASP A 380 13.80 -16.91 -14.37
N ALA A 381 12.83 -16.53 -15.21
CA ALA A 381 12.64 -15.15 -15.65
C ALA A 381 12.29 -14.19 -14.50
N ILE A 382 11.73 -14.73 -13.41
CA ILE A 382 11.16 -13.93 -12.32
C ILE A 382 12.21 -13.04 -11.64
N GLN A 383 13.49 -13.43 -11.63
CA GLN A 383 14.57 -12.70 -10.96
C GLN A 383 15.07 -11.48 -11.74
N HIS A 384 14.57 -11.28 -12.96
CA HIS A 384 15.03 -10.25 -13.86
C HIS A 384 13.93 -9.22 -14.10
N ILE A 385 14.35 -7.97 -14.28
CA ILE A 385 13.48 -6.87 -14.70
C ILE A 385 14.10 -6.32 -15.97
N ARG A 386 13.46 -6.56 -17.09
CA ARG A 386 14.02 -6.26 -18.42
C ARG A 386 13.00 -5.59 -19.31
N ALA A 387 13.50 -4.79 -20.25
CA ALA A 387 12.69 -4.17 -21.29
C ALA A 387 13.28 -4.45 -22.67
N LEU A 388 12.43 -4.35 -23.69
CA LEU A 388 12.81 -4.37 -25.08
C LEU A 388 13.35 -2.99 -25.48
N HIS A 389 14.62 -2.91 -25.87
CA HIS A 389 15.18 -1.74 -26.52
C HIS A 389 15.15 -1.87 -28.04
N LEU A 390 14.61 -0.85 -28.69
CA LEU A 390 14.61 -0.68 -30.14
C LEU A 390 15.40 0.57 -30.49
N SER A 391 16.10 0.56 -31.61
CA SER A 391 16.84 1.71 -32.12
C SER A 391 16.54 1.96 -33.58
N SER A 392 16.38 3.23 -33.93
CA SER A 392 16.30 3.64 -35.33
C SER A 392 17.62 3.52 -36.07
N GLU A 393 18.75 3.59 -35.37
CA GLU A 393 20.07 3.51 -35.99
C GLU A 393 20.33 2.11 -36.56
N SER A 394 19.89 1.08 -35.84
CA SER A 394 19.99 -0.31 -36.26
C SER A 394 18.76 -0.80 -37.03
N ASN A 395 17.76 0.06 -37.28
CA ASN A 395 16.51 -0.31 -37.93
C ASN A 395 15.82 -1.50 -37.22
N SER A 396 15.64 -1.38 -35.90
CA SER A 396 15.02 -2.41 -35.06
C SER A 396 13.53 -2.55 -35.36
N CYS A 397 13.01 -3.78 -35.30
CA CYS A 397 11.58 -4.04 -35.39
C CYS A 397 11.21 -5.38 -34.75
N VAL A 398 9.98 -5.48 -34.24
CA VAL A 398 9.34 -6.74 -33.86
C VAL A 398 8.10 -6.95 -34.72
N ASN A 399 7.98 -8.12 -35.32
CA ASN A 399 6.90 -8.53 -36.20
C ASN A 399 6.11 -9.66 -35.53
N ILE A 400 4.80 -9.52 -35.44
CA ILE A 400 3.92 -10.49 -34.79
C ILE A 400 3.16 -11.23 -35.89
N GLY A 401 3.62 -12.45 -36.19
CA GLY A 401 3.11 -13.33 -37.22
C GLY A 401 1.71 -13.87 -36.96
N HIS A 402 1.16 -14.51 -37.99
CA HIS A 402 -0.09 -15.28 -37.88
C HIS A 402 0.23 -16.69 -37.42
N SER A 403 -0.24 -17.07 -36.23
CA SER A 403 -0.24 -18.47 -35.84
C SER A 403 -1.39 -19.19 -36.56
N THR A 404 -1.08 -20.33 -37.19
CA THR A 404 -2.07 -21.17 -37.87
C THR A 404 -2.97 -21.94 -36.90
N THR A 405 -2.60 -21.98 -35.61
CA THR A 405 -3.34 -22.67 -34.54
C THR A 405 -4.05 -21.73 -33.57
N ALA A 406 -3.67 -20.45 -33.53
CA ALA A 406 -4.29 -19.45 -32.66
C ALA A 406 -5.61 -18.93 -33.25
N LYS A 407 -6.67 -18.87 -32.42
CA LYS A 407 -7.88 -18.09 -32.73
C LYS A 407 -7.60 -16.60 -32.54
N ARG A 408 -6.79 -15.99 -33.41
CA ARG A 408 -6.51 -14.55 -33.38
C ARG A 408 -7.55 -13.80 -34.20
N SER A 409 -8.50 -13.14 -33.54
CA SER A 409 -9.38 -12.19 -34.24
C SER A 409 -9.66 -10.96 -33.38
N ILE A 410 -9.09 -9.82 -33.79
CA ILE A 410 -9.56 -8.51 -33.37
C ILE A 410 -10.80 -8.23 -34.22
N GLU A 411 -11.98 -8.39 -33.65
CA GLU A 411 -13.25 -8.13 -34.33
C GLU A 411 -14.04 -7.13 -33.52
N ASN A 412 -14.41 -6.01 -34.15
CA ASN A 412 -15.26 -4.95 -33.60
C ASN A 412 -14.66 -4.19 -32.41
N GLU A 413 -13.93 -4.84 -31.51
CA GLU A 413 -13.32 -4.21 -30.35
C GLU A 413 -11.98 -4.84 -29.95
N PHE A 414 -11.14 -4.03 -29.33
CA PHE A 414 -9.87 -4.46 -28.74
C PHE A 414 -9.26 -3.38 -27.84
N THR A 415 -8.22 -3.77 -27.11
CA THR A 415 -7.35 -2.87 -26.36
C THR A 415 -5.90 -3.19 -26.65
N PHE A 416 -5.08 -2.16 -26.82
CA PHE A 416 -3.62 -2.27 -26.83
C PHE A 416 -3.06 -1.46 -25.67
N GLU A 417 -2.05 -1.99 -24.99
CA GLU A 417 -1.34 -1.31 -23.92
C GLU A 417 0.15 -1.69 -23.90
N THR A 418 0.99 -0.76 -23.46
CA THR A 418 2.43 -0.98 -23.26
C THR A 418 3.04 0.10 -22.38
N TRP A 419 4.06 -0.25 -21.62
CA TRP A 419 4.99 0.71 -21.05
C TRP A 419 6.00 1.17 -22.08
N LEU A 420 6.33 2.45 -22.06
CA LEU A 420 7.25 3.04 -23.01
C LEU A 420 8.13 4.12 -22.39
N LEU A 421 9.40 4.13 -22.78
CA LEU A 421 10.39 5.16 -22.42
C LEU A 421 11.18 5.54 -23.69
N PRO A 422 10.94 6.72 -24.32
CA PRO A 422 11.65 7.14 -25.52
C PRO A 422 13.10 7.56 -25.20
N ASP A 423 14.05 7.31 -26.10
CA ASP A 423 15.44 7.78 -25.91
C ASP A 423 15.58 9.29 -26.13
N THR A 424 14.75 9.87 -27.01
CA THR A 424 14.87 11.25 -27.47
C THR A 424 13.51 11.89 -27.74
N VAL A 425 13.45 13.22 -27.73
CA VAL A 425 12.25 13.99 -28.09
C VAL A 425 12.12 14.09 -29.60
N ARG A 426 11.51 13.07 -30.22
CA ARG A 426 11.17 13.01 -31.65
C ARG A 426 9.87 12.25 -31.88
N SER A 427 9.37 12.28 -33.12
CA SER A 427 8.23 11.46 -33.50
C SER A 427 8.66 10.02 -33.73
N HIS A 428 7.90 9.04 -33.25
CA HIS A 428 8.20 7.62 -33.36
C HIS A 428 6.93 6.81 -33.65
N SER A 429 7.07 5.67 -34.34
CA SER A 429 5.99 4.69 -34.44
C SER A 429 6.10 3.67 -33.32
N ILE A 430 5.03 3.43 -32.57
CA ILE A 430 4.98 2.46 -31.46
C ILE A 430 4.43 1.13 -31.96
N ILE A 431 3.27 1.14 -32.61
CA ILE A 431 2.65 -0.07 -33.16
C ILE A 431 1.93 0.27 -34.46
N ASN A 432 2.06 -0.61 -35.44
CA ASN A 432 1.36 -0.56 -36.72
C ASN A 432 0.55 -1.85 -36.89
N LEU A 433 -0.75 -1.70 -37.16
CA LEU A 433 -1.65 -2.80 -37.46
C LEU A 433 -2.12 -2.70 -38.90
N GLY A 434 -2.02 -3.80 -39.65
CA GLY A 434 -2.57 -3.94 -40.99
C GLY A 434 -1.92 -3.07 -42.05
N ASP A 435 -0.59 -2.93 -42.00
CA ASP A 435 0.22 -2.16 -42.95
C ASP A 435 -0.22 -0.69 -43.05
N GLY A 436 -0.48 -0.05 -41.90
CA GLY A 436 -0.89 1.36 -41.79
C GLY A 436 -2.40 1.60 -41.72
N PHE A 437 -3.18 0.54 -41.53
CA PHE A 437 -4.61 0.68 -41.24
C PHE A 437 -4.85 1.43 -39.93
N LEU A 438 -4.09 1.06 -38.88
CA LEU A 438 -4.08 1.75 -37.60
C LEU A 438 -2.64 1.87 -37.10
N GLU A 439 -2.27 3.05 -36.63
CA GLU A 439 -0.92 3.33 -36.13
C GLU A 439 -0.98 4.11 -34.83
N ALA A 440 -0.31 3.63 -33.79
CA ALA A 440 -0.04 4.42 -32.60
C ALA A 440 1.39 4.97 -32.65
N ASN A 441 1.54 6.25 -32.34
CA ASN A 441 2.76 7.02 -32.51
C ASN A 441 3.03 7.87 -31.27
N ILE A 442 4.30 8.25 -31.11
CA ILE A 442 4.67 9.45 -30.38
C ILE A 442 4.84 10.54 -31.41
N VAL A 443 4.21 11.69 -31.19
CA VAL A 443 4.39 12.86 -32.05
C VAL A 443 4.98 14.02 -31.28
N LYS A 444 5.98 14.65 -31.89
CA LYS A 444 6.57 15.87 -31.36
C LYS A 444 5.87 17.09 -31.93
N ILE A 445 5.34 17.93 -31.06
CA ILE A 445 4.80 19.25 -31.41
C ILE A 445 5.61 20.29 -30.62
N GLY A 446 6.41 21.08 -31.32
CA GLY A 446 7.37 21.99 -30.70
C GLY A 446 8.42 21.22 -29.88
N LYS A 447 8.46 21.47 -28.57
CA LYS A 447 9.36 20.79 -27.62
C LYS A 447 8.67 19.68 -26.79
N ARG A 448 7.40 19.38 -27.08
CA ARG A 448 6.58 18.48 -26.27
C ARG A 448 6.22 17.23 -27.06
N MET A 449 6.02 16.11 -26.36
CA MET A 449 5.58 14.84 -26.94
C MET A 449 4.13 14.56 -26.57
N PHE A 450 3.41 13.97 -27.52
CA PHE A 450 2.03 13.54 -27.40
C PHE A 450 1.91 12.10 -27.88
N PHE A 451 0.94 11.38 -27.33
CA PHE A 451 0.59 10.05 -27.82
C PHE A 451 -0.52 10.21 -28.84
N GLU A 452 -0.36 9.61 -30.02
CA GLU A 452 -1.25 9.77 -31.15
C GLU A 452 -1.69 8.40 -31.66
N VAL A 453 -2.96 8.26 -32.01
CA VAL A 453 -3.44 7.12 -32.79
C VAL A 453 -4.09 7.64 -34.07
N CYS A 454 -3.69 7.05 -35.19
CA CYS A 454 -4.20 7.41 -36.51
C CYS A 454 -4.78 6.20 -37.24
N MET A 455 -5.82 6.44 -38.02
CA MET A 455 -6.38 5.51 -38.99
C MET A 455 -6.02 5.90 -40.44
N ASN A 456 -6.15 4.92 -41.34
CA ASN A 456 -6.10 5.10 -42.79
C ASN A 456 -4.81 5.81 -43.27
N HIS A 457 -3.65 5.25 -42.95
CA HIS A 457 -2.33 5.78 -43.34
C HIS A 457 -2.10 7.23 -42.88
N LYS A 458 -2.43 7.53 -41.61
CA LYS A 458 -2.26 8.86 -40.97
C LYS A 458 -3.12 9.99 -41.55
N THR A 459 -4.26 9.66 -42.14
CA THR A 459 -5.18 10.69 -42.67
C THR A 459 -6.16 11.21 -41.61
N ASP A 460 -6.44 10.42 -40.58
CA ASP A 460 -7.32 10.81 -39.48
C ASP A 460 -6.74 10.37 -38.13
N CYS A 461 -6.39 11.34 -37.27
CA CYS A 461 -5.66 11.10 -36.03
C CYS A 461 -6.38 11.69 -34.82
N ILE A 462 -6.08 11.14 -33.65
CA ILE A 462 -6.37 11.70 -32.33
C ILE A 462 -5.06 11.74 -31.54
N THR A 463 -4.82 12.85 -30.85
CA THR A 463 -3.70 13.00 -29.91
C THR A 463 -4.21 13.09 -28.49
N THR A 464 -3.35 12.76 -27.53
CA THR A 464 -3.54 13.16 -26.13
C THR A 464 -3.65 14.68 -26.00
N ASP A 465 -4.41 15.14 -25.00
CA ASP A 465 -4.47 16.55 -24.62
C ASP A 465 -3.25 16.94 -23.80
N ARG A 466 -2.76 16.00 -22.98
CA ARG A 466 -1.58 16.20 -22.13
C ARG A 466 -0.29 15.78 -22.83
N THR A 467 0.77 16.49 -22.48
CA THR A 467 2.12 16.23 -22.98
C THR A 467 2.92 15.42 -21.99
N PHE A 468 3.91 14.67 -22.47
CA PHE A 468 4.82 13.95 -21.58
C PHE A 468 6.30 14.21 -21.93
N GLU A 469 7.15 13.93 -20.95
CA GLU A 469 8.61 14.05 -21.02
C GLU A 469 9.26 12.66 -21.16
N ILE A 470 10.59 12.60 -21.31
CA ILE A 470 11.33 11.35 -21.39
C ILE A 470 11.35 10.66 -20.01
N GLN A 471 10.33 9.84 -19.77
CA GLN A 471 10.16 9.00 -18.60
C GLN A 471 9.28 7.81 -18.96
N TRP A 472 9.30 6.76 -18.14
CA TRP A 472 8.37 5.64 -18.29
C TRP A 472 6.94 6.16 -18.21
N LYS A 473 6.17 5.88 -19.27
CA LYS A 473 4.73 6.12 -19.32
C LYS A 473 4.04 4.87 -19.82
N HIS A 474 2.91 4.56 -19.22
CA HIS A 474 2.03 3.52 -19.74
C HIS A 474 1.08 4.16 -20.74
N PHE A 475 1.04 3.64 -21.96
CA PHE A 475 0.10 4.07 -22.98
C PHE A 475 -0.86 2.93 -23.26
N ALA A 476 -2.13 3.27 -23.40
CA ALA A 476 -3.11 2.34 -23.92
C ALA A 476 -4.07 3.06 -24.86
N PHE A 477 -4.71 2.29 -25.74
CA PHE A 477 -5.90 2.75 -26.44
C PHE A 477 -6.91 1.62 -26.56
N THR A 478 -8.17 1.98 -26.45
CA THR A 478 -9.30 1.07 -26.68
C THR A 478 -10.00 1.47 -27.96
N MET A 479 -10.53 0.48 -28.67
CA MET A 479 -11.34 0.72 -29.85
C MET A 479 -12.61 -0.12 -29.76
N LYS A 480 -13.76 0.47 -30.07
CA LYS A 480 -15.05 -0.22 -30.12
C LYS A 480 -15.89 0.25 -31.29
N PHE A 481 -16.29 -0.68 -32.14
CA PHE A 481 -17.24 -0.46 -33.21
C PHE A 481 -18.67 -0.67 -32.73
N ASP A 482 -19.54 0.30 -33.06
CA ASP A 482 -20.98 0.17 -32.90
C ASP A 482 -21.62 -0.09 -34.26
N GLU A 483 -22.17 -1.30 -34.43
CA GLU A 483 -22.86 -1.72 -35.65
C GLU A 483 -24.11 -0.89 -35.96
N LYS A 484 -24.77 -0.31 -34.95
CA LYS A 484 -26.00 0.47 -35.16
C LYS A 484 -25.69 1.84 -35.74
N SER A 485 -24.70 2.54 -35.18
CA SER A 485 -24.29 3.86 -35.65
C SER A 485 -23.28 3.80 -36.80
N GLN A 486 -22.70 2.63 -37.06
CA GLN A 486 -21.61 2.44 -38.03
C GLN A 486 -20.40 3.34 -37.72
N THR A 487 -20.08 3.48 -36.43
CA THR A 487 -18.95 4.30 -35.96
C THR A 487 -18.00 3.50 -35.08
N SER A 488 -16.72 3.84 -35.13
CA SER A 488 -15.69 3.32 -34.22
C SER A 488 -15.32 4.38 -33.18
N GLU A 489 -15.50 4.07 -31.91
CA GLU A 489 -15.04 4.89 -30.79
C GLU A 489 -13.61 4.48 -30.42
N ILE A 490 -12.71 5.46 -30.31
CA ILE A 490 -11.36 5.29 -29.79
C ILE A 490 -11.16 6.13 -28.54
N ASN A 491 -10.56 5.53 -27.50
CA ASN A 491 -10.16 6.23 -26.29
C ASN A 491 -8.65 6.05 -26.08
N LEU A 492 -7.94 7.14 -25.78
CA LEU A 492 -6.51 7.13 -25.47
C LEU A 492 -6.31 7.24 -23.97
N TYR A 493 -5.35 6.49 -23.44
CA TYR A 493 -5.01 6.46 -22.03
C TYR A 493 -3.53 6.71 -21.82
N VAL A 494 -3.21 7.50 -20.80
CA VAL A 494 -1.83 7.72 -20.31
C VAL A 494 -1.82 7.42 -18.82
N ASN A 495 -0.90 6.55 -18.39
CA ASN A 495 -0.79 6.09 -17.01
C ASN A 495 -2.14 5.63 -16.43
N GLY A 496 -2.87 4.84 -17.22
CA GLY A 496 -4.12 4.22 -16.76
C GLY A 496 -5.34 5.13 -16.81
N MET A 497 -5.16 6.41 -17.15
CA MET A 497 -6.26 7.38 -17.21
C MET A 497 -6.65 7.73 -18.62
N GLN A 498 -7.95 7.86 -18.86
CA GLN A 498 -8.42 8.37 -20.14
C GLN A 498 -8.00 9.83 -20.31
N ASP A 499 -7.37 10.11 -21.44
CA ASP A 499 -6.88 11.45 -21.77
C ASP A 499 -7.60 12.06 -22.97
N ALA A 500 -7.93 11.26 -23.99
CA ALA A 500 -8.63 11.75 -25.18
C ALA A 500 -9.61 10.70 -25.72
N LYS A 501 -10.63 11.17 -26.44
CA LYS A 501 -11.66 10.34 -27.08
C LYS A 501 -12.03 10.88 -28.46
N LYS A 502 -12.22 10.00 -29.43
CA LYS A 502 -12.72 10.35 -30.77
C LYS A 502 -13.67 9.28 -31.29
N ILE A 503 -14.61 9.70 -32.15
CA ILE A 503 -15.52 8.81 -32.86
C ILE A 503 -15.23 8.98 -34.35
N TRP A 504 -14.88 7.87 -35.01
CA TRP A 504 -14.63 7.82 -36.46
C TRP A 504 -15.80 7.15 -37.19
N PRO A 505 -16.15 7.61 -38.40
CA PRO A 505 -17.10 6.90 -39.25
C PRO A 505 -16.47 5.61 -39.80
N GLY A 506 -17.25 4.54 -39.88
CA GLY A 506 -16.82 3.27 -40.49
C GLY A 506 -16.28 2.23 -39.51
N PHE A 507 -15.84 1.11 -40.11
CA PHE A 507 -15.71 -0.19 -39.44
C PHE A 507 -14.30 -0.80 -39.48
N ILE A 508 -14.00 -1.62 -38.47
CA ILE A 508 -12.89 -2.57 -38.42
C ILE A 508 -13.39 -4.01 -38.63
N LYS A 509 -13.48 -4.48 -39.89
CA LYS A 509 -13.41 -5.93 -40.18
C LYS A 509 -12.08 -6.25 -40.82
N LYS A 510 -11.07 -6.50 -40.01
CA LYS A 510 -9.86 -7.15 -40.50
C LYS A 510 -9.50 -8.29 -39.56
N LYS A 511 -9.85 -9.50 -40.00
CA LYS A 511 -9.21 -10.72 -39.52
C LYS A 511 -7.76 -10.69 -39.93
N ASP A 512 -6.90 -11.27 -39.10
CA ASP A 512 -5.52 -11.51 -39.46
C ASP A 512 -4.73 -10.24 -39.87
N LEU A 513 -4.72 -9.24 -38.99
CA LEU A 513 -3.86 -8.07 -39.13
C LEU A 513 -2.40 -8.43 -38.83
N LYS A 514 -1.50 -8.12 -39.77
CA LYS A 514 -0.06 -8.01 -39.49
C LYS A 514 0.15 -6.93 -38.43
N ILE A 515 0.94 -7.24 -37.40
CA ILE A 515 1.27 -6.27 -36.37
C ILE A 515 2.80 -6.11 -36.31
N ASN A 516 3.25 -4.87 -36.35
CA ASN A 516 4.64 -4.50 -36.18
C ASN A 516 4.76 -3.59 -34.96
N VAL A 517 5.68 -3.89 -34.06
CA VAL A 517 6.00 -3.11 -32.87
C VAL A 517 7.32 -2.39 -33.09
N GLY A 518 7.29 -1.08 -32.86
CA GLY A 518 8.39 -0.16 -32.95
C GLY A 518 8.86 0.18 -34.37
N CYS A 519 8.17 -0.28 -35.41
CA CYS A 519 8.56 0.05 -36.78
C CYS A 519 7.39 0.22 -37.75
N THR A 520 7.60 1.11 -38.70
CA THR A 520 6.82 1.27 -39.94
C THR A 520 7.80 1.41 -41.10
N LYS A 521 7.28 1.51 -42.33
CA LYS A 521 8.11 1.77 -43.51
C LYS A 521 8.93 3.07 -43.38
N ASP A 522 8.36 4.08 -42.73
CA ASP A 522 8.90 5.45 -42.76
C ASP A 522 9.36 5.96 -41.37
N ASN A 523 9.07 5.24 -40.28
CA ASN A 523 9.40 5.68 -38.93
C ASN A 523 9.67 4.51 -37.97
N ILE A 524 10.70 4.67 -37.11
CA ILE A 524 11.18 3.63 -36.20
C ILE A 524 11.30 4.19 -34.78
N PHE A 525 10.81 3.41 -33.81
CA PHE A 525 10.95 3.71 -32.40
C PHE A 525 12.42 3.64 -31.97
N SER A 526 12.82 4.58 -31.10
CA SER A 526 14.09 4.48 -30.39
C SER A 526 13.81 4.72 -28.92
N GLY A 527 13.99 3.68 -28.13
CA GLY A 527 13.63 3.67 -26.72
C GLY A 527 13.34 2.26 -26.22
N MET A 528 12.83 2.20 -25.01
CA MET A 528 12.43 0.96 -24.34
C MET A 528 10.91 0.77 -24.36
N LEU A 529 10.49 -0.49 -24.53
CA LEU A 529 9.11 -0.95 -24.31
C LEU A 529 9.09 -2.07 -23.30
N ASP A 530 7.98 -2.18 -22.57
CA ASP A 530 7.69 -3.31 -21.69
C ASP A 530 6.19 -3.60 -21.67
N ASP A 531 5.83 -4.81 -21.23
CA ASP A 531 4.44 -5.28 -21.09
C ASP A 531 3.56 -4.98 -22.32
N VAL A 532 3.98 -5.38 -23.51
CA VAL A 532 3.21 -5.18 -24.75
C VAL A 532 2.06 -6.17 -24.77
N THR A 533 0.82 -5.70 -24.64
CA THR A 533 -0.37 -6.56 -24.66
C THR A 533 -1.41 -6.14 -25.68
N LEU A 534 -2.20 -7.13 -26.11
CA LEU A 534 -3.32 -6.95 -27.00
C LEU A 534 -4.50 -7.79 -26.51
N TRP A 535 -5.68 -7.18 -26.43
CA TRP A 535 -6.90 -7.80 -25.92
C TRP A 535 -7.96 -7.84 -27.00
N SER A 536 -8.77 -8.90 -27.06
CA SER A 536 -9.92 -9.01 -27.97
C SER A 536 -11.17 -8.29 -27.47
N ARG A 537 -11.05 -7.45 -26.44
CA ARG A 537 -12.15 -6.71 -25.80
C ARG A 537 -11.70 -5.32 -25.41
N VAL A 538 -12.66 -4.45 -25.12
CA VAL A 538 -12.38 -3.16 -24.48
C VAL A 538 -12.14 -3.38 -22.98
N LEU A 539 -10.96 -2.98 -22.51
CA LEU A 539 -10.67 -2.84 -21.08
C LEU A 539 -11.29 -1.54 -20.56
N THR A 540 -11.82 -1.59 -19.33
CA THR A 540 -12.23 -0.38 -18.61
C THR A 540 -11.01 0.43 -18.16
N GLU A 541 -11.20 1.73 -17.90
CA GLU A 541 -10.15 2.59 -17.35
C GLU A 541 -9.52 1.99 -16.08
N ARG A 542 -10.33 1.38 -15.21
CA ARG A 542 -9.83 0.71 -14.01
C ARG A 542 -8.98 -0.53 -14.31
N GLU A 543 -9.34 -1.32 -15.33
CA GLU A 543 -8.53 -2.47 -15.75
C GLU A 543 -7.19 -2.03 -16.33
N ILE A 544 -7.17 -0.96 -17.14
CA ILE A 544 -5.95 -0.36 -17.71
C ILE A 544 -5.09 0.28 -16.62
N SER A 545 -5.70 0.94 -15.63
CA SER A 545 -4.97 1.44 -14.47
C SER A 545 -4.32 0.29 -13.72
N LYS A 546 -5.02 -0.82 -13.51
CA LYS A 546 -4.47 -2.00 -12.80
C LYS A 546 -3.41 -2.75 -13.60
N SER A 547 -3.49 -2.80 -14.93
CA SER A 547 -2.53 -3.53 -15.79
C SER A 547 -1.11 -3.00 -15.66
N MET A 548 -0.96 -1.69 -15.47
CA MET A 548 0.32 -0.99 -15.35
C MET A 548 1.34 -1.64 -14.41
N PHE A 549 0.89 -2.18 -13.28
CA PHE A 549 1.78 -2.70 -12.24
C PHE A 549 1.43 -4.14 -11.86
N LYS A 550 0.90 -4.93 -12.80
CA LYS A 550 0.70 -6.37 -12.61
C LYS A 550 1.26 -7.17 -13.77
N LYS A 551 1.60 -8.41 -13.49
CA LYS A 551 1.87 -9.43 -14.51
C LYS A 551 0.58 -10.18 -14.83
N PHE A 552 0.47 -10.61 -16.09
CA PHE A 552 -0.63 -11.43 -16.56
C PHE A 552 -0.28 -12.91 -16.44
N ARG A 553 -1.30 -13.74 -16.25
CA ARG A 553 -1.14 -15.20 -16.26
C ARG A 553 -0.88 -15.70 -17.68
N GLY A 554 -1.44 -15.02 -18.69
CA GLY A 554 -1.26 -15.34 -20.11
C GLY A 554 -2.47 -16.05 -20.72
N ASP A 555 -3.38 -16.56 -19.89
CA ASP A 555 -4.70 -17.09 -20.27
C ASP A 555 -5.84 -16.22 -19.73
N ASP A 556 -5.53 -14.99 -19.34
CA ASP A 556 -6.50 -13.99 -18.93
C ASP A 556 -7.58 -13.81 -20.00
N GLU A 557 -8.83 -13.66 -19.59
CA GLU A 557 -9.97 -13.62 -20.51
C GLU A 557 -9.84 -12.48 -21.54
N GLY A 558 -9.77 -12.86 -22.81
CA GLY A 558 -9.61 -11.96 -23.95
C GLY A 558 -8.17 -11.54 -24.24
N LEU A 559 -7.16 -12.03 -23.52
CA LEU A 559 -5.76 -11.73 -23.81
C LEU A 559 -5.30 -12.47 -25.08
N LEU A 560 -4.94 -11.71 -26.12
CA LEU A 560 -4.49 -12.24 -27.41
C LEU A 560 -2.97 -12.32 -27.52
N LEU A 561 -2.25 -11.40 -26.89
CA LEU A 561 -0.80 -11.27 -26.92
C LEU A 561 -0.31 -10.74 -25.57
N TYR A 562 0.76 -11.32 -25.05
CA TYR A 562 1.47 -10.79 -23.90
C TYR A 562 2.98 -10.95 -24.10
N MET A 563 3.67 -9.85 -24.41
CA MET A 563 5.13 -9.83 -24.44
C MET A 563 5.66 -9.00 -23.28
N THR A 564 6.31 -9.69 -22.36
CA THR A 564 7.18 -9.16 -21.32
C THR A 564 8.60 -9.62 -21.65
N PHE A 565 9.62 -8.96 -21.12
CA PHE A 565 11.00 -9.20 -21.54
C PHE A 565 11.89 -9.78 -20.43
N ASN A 566 11.33 -10.08 -19.26
CA ASN A 566 12.07 -10.61 -18.12
C ASN A 566 12.77 -11.94 -18.44
N GLY A 567 12.19 -12.78 -19.31
CA GLY A 567 12.81 -14.03 -19.77
C GLY A 567 14.00 -13.88 -20.72
N GLY A 568 14.41 -12.64 -21.05
CA GLY A 568 15.56 -12.39 -21.92
C GLY A 568 15.32 -12.70 -23.41
N THR A 569 14.10 -13.11 -23.76
CA THR A 569 13.69 -13.48 -25.12
C THR A 569 12.45 -12.68 -25.51
N ILE A 570 12.26 -12.50 -26.83
CA ILE A 570 11.13 -11.77 -27.39
C ILE A 570 10.12 -12.81 -27.87
N VAL A 571 9.20 -13.20 -26.99
CA VAL A 571 8.21 -14.28 -27.23
C VAL A 571 6.83 -13.89 -26.69
N ASP A 572 5.78 -14.54 -27.21
CA ASP A 572 4.43 -14.41 -26.67
C ASP A 572 4.22 -15.35 -25.46
N TYR A 573 4.00 -14.76 -24.30
CA TYR A 573 3.67 -15.46 -23.06
C TYR A 573 2.16 -15.72 -22.91
N SER A 574 1.31 -15.32 -23.86
CA SER A 574 -0.10 -15.74 -23.84
C SER A 574 -0.27 -17.23 -24.19
N VAL A 575 -1.47 -17.77 -23.94
CA VAL A 575 -1.86 -19.12 -24.41
C VAL A 575 -1.90 -19.26 -25.93
N ASN A 576 -1.95 -18.15 -26.66
CA ASN A 576 -2.07 -18.17 -28.11
C ASN A 576 -0.73 -18.46 -28.81
N LYS A 577 0.40 -18.18 -28.14
CA LYS A 577 1.76 -18.46 -28.62
C LYS A 577 1.98 -17.97 -30.05
N LEU A 578 1.68 -16.69 -30.27
CA LEU A 578 1.87 -16.06 -31.57
C LEU A 578 3.35 -16.08 -31.97
N ASP A 579 3.62 -16.33 -33.26
CA ASP A 579 4.97 -16.34 -33.80
C ASP A 579 5.56 -14.92 -33.77
N ILE A 580 6.67 -14.73 -33.06
CA ILE A 580 7.34 -13.44 -32.93
C ILE A 580 8.64 -13.45 -33.74
N GLY A 581 8.71 -12.60 -34.76
CA GLY A 581 9.95 -12.26 -35.45
C GLY A 581 10.54 -10.98 -34.86
N SER A 582 11.86 -10.89 -34.77
CA SER A 582 12.53 -9.66 -34.37
C SER A 582 13.77 -9.40 -35.23
N LYS A 583 14.07 -8.12 -35.43
CA LYS A 583 15.24 -7.64 -36.18
C LYS A 583 15.93 -6.59 -35.35
N ASN A 584 17.23 -6.79 -35.08
CA ASN A 584 18.11 -5.83 -34.38
C ASN A 584 17.51 -5.28 -33.07
N ALA A 585 16.65 -6.06 -32.42
CA ALA A 585 15.99 -5.73 -31.16
C ALA A 585 16.79 -6.34 -30.01
N GLN A 586 16.89 -5.63 -28.89
CA GLN A 586 17.67 -6.08 -27.73
C GLN A 586 16.79 -6.11 -26.49
N VAL A 587 17.07 -7.07 -25.61
CA VAL A 587 16.46 -7.10 -24.27
C VAL A 587 17.53 -6.66 -23.28
N ILE A 588 17.21 -5.67 -22.45
CA ILE A 588 18.15 -5.04 -21.52
C ILE A 588 17.58 -5.01 -20.10
N ASP A 589 18.46 -5.12 -19.09
CA ASP A 589 18.06 -5.00 -17.69
C ASP A 589 17.71 -3.55 -17.34
N ILE A 590 16.65 -3.37 -16.55
CA ILE A 590 16.15 -2.08 -16.08
C ILE A 590 15.90 -2.08 -14.58
N LYS A 591 15.64 -0.90 -14.01
CA LYS A 591 15.10 -0.77 -12.65
C LYS A 591 13.57 -0.85 -12.66
N HIS A 592 12.97 -1.04 -11.49
CA HIS A 592 11.52 -0.90 -11.37
C HIS A 592 11.06 0.49 -11.85
N LYS A 593 9.84 0.51 -12.39
CA LYS A 593 9.15 1.71 -12.82
C LYS A 593 8.66 2.47 -11.57
N ASN A 594 8.53 3.80 -11.66
CA ASN A 594 7.97 4.59 -10.56
C ASN A 594 6.45 4.61 -10.64
N LEU A 595 5.76 4.56 -9.49
CA LEU A 595 4.30 4.75 -9.45
C LEU A 595 3.97 6.20 -9.74
N ASP A 596 3.56 6.46 -10.96
CA ASP A 596 3.14 7.78 -11.36
C ASP A 596 1.64 7.99 -11.07
N LEU A 597 1.37 8.58 -9.91
CA LEU A 597 0.03 9.02 -9.52
C LEU A 597 -0.33 10.38 -10.11
N ASN A 598 0.60 11.06 -10.80
CA ASN A 598 0.36 12.39 -11.34
C ASN A 598 -0.31 12.30 -12.69
N CYS A 599 -1.46 12.96 -12.82
CA CYS A 599 -2.05 13.30 -14.11
C CYS A 599 -2.51 14.75 -14.12
N CYS A 600 -2.02 15.60 -13.22
CA CYS A 600 -2.36 17.01 -13.16
C CYS A 600 -1.22 17.84 -13.75
#